data_AF-A0A3D1HPI4-F1
#
_entry.id   AF-A0A3D1HPI4-F1
#
_cell.length_a   1.000
_cell.length_b   1.000
_cell.length_c   1.000
_cell.angle_alpha   90.00
_cell.angle_beta   90.00
_cell.angle_gamma   90.00
#
_symmetry.space_group_name_H-M   'P 1'
#
loop_
_entity.id
_entity.type
_entity.pdbx_description
1 polymer ?
#
loop_
_entity_poly.entity_id
_entity_poly.type
_entity_poly.pdbx_seq_one_letter_code
_entity_poly.pdbx_strand_id
1 'polypeptide(L)' 'MADALADEVANLLREVGDTLILPRYGALEESDIDTKSGPTDLVTIADKEAELWLTPRLRALVDCPVIGEEACAAAPEIL' A
#
# COMPACT_ATOMS: atom_id res chain seq x y z
N MET A 1 4.65 11.01 22.45
CA MET A 1 5.66 10.58 21.44
C MET A 1 5.08 9.50 20.53
N ALA A 2 4.53 8.40 21.08
CA ALA A 2 3.76 7.42 20.30
C ALA A 2 2.55 8.04 19.58
N ASP A 3 1.82 8.94 20.24
CA ASP A 3 0.66 9.61 19.63
C ASP A 3 1.04 10.46 18.40
N ALA A 4 2.17 11.16 18.44
CA ALA A 4 2.62 11.99 17.31
C ALA A 4 3.02 11.14 16.08
N LEU A 5 3.72 10.02 16.29
CA LEU A 5 4.05 9.11 15.20
C LEU A 5 2.80 8.45 14.61
N ALA A 6 1.85 8.05 15.47
CA ALA A 6 0.57 7.49 15.02
C ALA A 6 -0.23 8.49 14.17
N ASP A 7 -0.24 9.77 14.56
CA ASP A 7 -0.89 10.85 13.80
C ASP A 7 -0.23 11.07 12.43
N GLU A 8 1.10 11.05 12.36
CA GLU A 8 1.85 11.17 11.09
C GLU A 8 1.56 9.98 10.16
N VAL A 9 1.56 8.76 10.68
CA VAL A 9 1.17 7.56 9.92
C VAL A 9 -0.27 7.69 9.44
N ALA A 10 -1.20 8.11 10.31
CA ALA A 10 -2.59 8.30 9.94
C ALA A 10 -2.77 9.36 8.83
N ASN A 11 -1.94 10.41 8.83
CA ASN A 11 -1.95 11.41 7.76
C ASN A 11 -1.50 10.83 6.42
N LEU A 12 -0.43 10.03 6.41
CA LEU A 12 0.02 9.33 5.20
C LEU A 12 -1.04 8.35 4.68
N LEU A 13 -1.73 7.63 5.58
CA LEU A 13 -2.81 6.72 5.22
C LEU A 13 -4.01 7.46 4.61
N ARG A 14 -4.36 8.64 5.12
CA ARG A 14 -5.41 9.48 4.52
C ARG A 14 -4.99 9.99 3.15
N GLU A 15 -3.76 10.49 3.02
CA GLU A 15 -3.25 11.04 1.76
C GLU A 15 -3.21 9.99 0.65
N VAL A 16 -2.69 8.79 0.93
CA VAL A 16 -2.67 7.70 -0.06
C VAL A 16 -4.09 7.22 -0.39
N GLY A 17 -4.99 7.22 0.60
CA GLY A 17 -6.41 6.93 0.41
C GLY A 17 -7.08 7.92 -0.54
N ASP A 18 -6.90 9.21 -0.32
CA ASP A 18 -7.50 10.28 -1.12
C ASP A 18 -6.92 10.35 -2.54
N THR A 19 -5.64 10.03 -2.71
CA THR A 19 -4.93 10.23 -3.98
C THR A 19 -4.90 8.99 -4.88
N LEU A 20 -4.82 7.79 -4.32
CA LEU A 20 -4.62 6.56 -5.10
C LEU A 20 -5.76 5.55 -4.98
N ILE A 21 -6.49 5.54 -3.85
CA ILE A 21 -7.58 4.58 -3.60
C ILE A 21 -8.92 5.15 -4.04
N LEU A 22 -9.38 6.25 -3.43
CA LEU A 22 -10.71 6.81 -3.64
C LEU A 22 -11.02 7.17 -5.11
N PRO A 23 -10.10 7.76 -5.90
CA PRO A 23 -10.38 8.07 -7.30
C PRO A 23 -10.68 6.84 -8.17
N ARG A 24 -10.22 5.66 -7.74
CA ARG A 24 -10.37 4.39 -8.45
C ARG A 24 -11.51 3.53 -7.90
N TYR A 25 -12.06 3.89 -6.74
CA TYR A 25 -13.16 3.14 -6.14
C TYR A 25 -14.39 3.14 -7.05
N GLY A 26 -14.79 1.95 -7.49
CA GLY A 26 -15.89 1.76 -8.44
C GLY A 26 -15.60 2.20 -9.89
N ALA A 27 -14.34 2.50 -10.21
CA ALA A 27 -13.89 2.99 -11.51
C ALA A 27 -12.67 2.24 -12.06
N LEU A 28 -12.37 1.05 -11.54
CA LEU A 28 -11.29 0.18 -12.04
C LEU A 28 -11.67 -0.44 -13.39
N GLU A 29 -10.71 -0.46 -14.31
CA GLU A 29 -10.80 -1.25 -15.54
C GLU A 29 -10.31 -2.69 -15.31
N GLU A 30 -10.59 -3.60 -16.25
CA GLU A 30 -10.13 -4.99 -16.15
C GLU A 30 -8.60 -5.08 -16.09
N SER A 31 -7.89 -4.18 -16.79
CA SER A 31 -6.42 -4.08 -16.74
C SER A 31 -5.87 -3.56 -15.41
N ASP A 32 -6.70 -2.97 -14.56
CA ASP A 32 -6.31 -2.50 -13.23
C ASP A 32 -6.40 -3.59 -12.17
N ILE A 33 -6.88 -4.78 -12.52
CA ILE A 33 -7.12 -5.90 -11.62
C ILE A 33 -6.27 -7.09 -12.08
N ASP A 34 -5.59 -7.71 -11.11
CA ASP A 34 -4.71 -8.84 -11.33
C ASP A 34 -4.88 -9.86 -10.19
N THR A 35 -4.19 -10.99 -10.26
CA THR A 35 -4.19 -12.04 -9.23
C THR A 35 -2.79 -12.34 -8.75
N LYS A 36 -2.64 -12.64 -7.46
CA LYS A 36 -1.38 -13.07 -6.84
C LYS A 36 -1.25 -14.60 -6.92
N SER A 37 -1.52 -15.32 -5.84
CA SER A 37 -1.27 -16.76 -5.73
C SER A 37 -2.36 -17.64 -6.36
N GLY A 38 -3.52 -17.07 -6.65
CA GLY A 38 -4.65 -17.81 -7.23
C GLY A 38 -5.79 -16.91 -7.70
N PRO A 39 -6.82 -17.48 -8.35
CA PRO A 39 -7.88 -16.74 -9.04
C PRO A 39 -8.80 -15.93 -8.10
N THR A 40 -8.74 -16.19 -6.79
CA THR A 40 -9.51 -15.47 -5.76
C THR A 40 -8.65 -14.52 -4.94
N ASP A 41 -7.35 -14.48 -5.20
CA ASP A 41 -6.36 -13.66 -4.50
C ASP A 41 -6.08 -12.42 -5.35
N LEU A 42 -7.05 -11.50 -5.35
CA LEU A 42 -7.06 -10.32 -6.22
C LEU A 42 -6.13 -9.24 -5.67
N VAL A 43 -5.53 -8.51 -6.60
CA VAL A 43 -4.77 -7.28 -6.33
C VAL A 43 -5.12 -6.24 -7.37
N THR A 44 -5.21 -4.98 -6.98
CA THR A 44 -5.46 -3.88 -7.90
C THR A 44 -4.20 -3.04 -8.12
N ILE A 45 -4.21 -2.23 -9.17
CA ILE A 45 -3.20 -1.20 -9.38
C ILE A 45 -3.15 -0.22 -8.19
N ALA A 46 -4.30 0.02 -7.54
CA ALA A 46 -4.39 0.90 -6.39
C ALA A 46 -3.63 0.35 -5.17
N ASP A 47 -3.69 -0.96 -4.93
CA ASP A 47 -2.93 -1.62 -3.85
C ASP A 47 -1.42 -1.52 -4.09
N LYS A 48 -0.98 -1.89 -5.31
CA LYS A 48 0.44 -1.85 -5.71
C LYS A 48 1.01 -0.42 -5.63
N GLU A 49 0.29 0.57 -6.16
CA GLU A 49 0.74 1.96 -6.14
C GLU A 49 0.71 2.57 -4.73
N ALA A 50 -0.30 2.22 -3.91
CA ALA A 50 -0.38 2.69 -2.53
C ALA A 50 0.81 2.20 -1.70
N GLU A 51 1.17 0.92 -1.80
CA GLU A 51 2.32 0.37 -1.08
C GLU A 51 3.64 0.99 -1.55
N LEU A 52 3.83 1.13 -2.86
CA LEU A 52 5.01 1.77 -3.45
C LEU A 52 5.15 3.23 -2.99
N TRP A 53 4.03 3.95 -2.88
CA TRP A 53 3.98 5.33 -2.42
C TRP A 53 4.26 5.45 -0.91
N LEU A 54 3.68 4.56 -0.11
CA LEU A 54 3.70 4.63 1.35
C LEU A 54 5.06 4.19 1.94
N THR A 55 5.68 3.16 1.37
CA THR A 55 6.94 2.57 1.87
C THR A 55 8.06 3.60 2.10
N PRO A 56 8.49 4.41 1.11
CA PRO A 56 9.57 5.37 1.34
C PRO A 56 9.19 6.47 2.34
N ARG A 57 7.90 6.79 2.50
CA ARG A 57 7.42 7.81 3.42
C ARG A 57 7.38 7.32 4.87
N LEU A 58 6.95 6.09 5.10
CA LEU A 58 7.03 5.47 6.42
C LEU A 58 8.48 5.36 6.90
N ARG A 59 9.40 4.96 6.01
CA ARG A 59 10.85 4.92 6.31
C ARG A 59 11.46 6.29 6.60
N ALA A 60 10.85 7.36 6.13
CA ALA A 60 11.28 8.73 6.43
C ALA A 60 10.79 9.22 7.80
N LEU A 61 9.66 8.69 8.30
CA LEU A 61 9.17 8.99 9.66
C LEU A 61 10.03 8.31 10.72
N VAL A 62 10.37 7.04 10.51
CA VAL A 62 11.23 6.25 11.40
C VAL A 62 12.12 5.36 10.54
N ASP A 63 13.42 5.32 10.89
CA ASP A 63 14.38 4.43 10.24
C ASP A 63 14.15 2.96 10.66
N CYS A 64 13.11 2.35 10.08
CA CYS A 64 12.75 0.95 10.29
C CYS A 64 12.43 0.24 8.96
N PRO A 65 12.53 -1.10 8.93
CA PRO A 65 11.99 -1.88 7.83
C PRO A 65 10.48 -1.70 7.71
N VAL A 66 10.00 -1.65 6.46
CA VAL A 66 8.57 -1.67 6.13
C VAL A 66 8.31 -2.95 5.36
N ILE A 67 7.38 -3.76 5.85
CA ILE A 67 6.96 -5.02 5.25
C ILE A 67 5.54 -4.81 4.72
N GLY A 68 5.39 -4.83 3.40
CA GLY A 68 4.12 -4.67 2.71
C GLY A 68 3.67 -5.97 2.04
N GLU A 69 2.36 -6.11 1.87
CA GLU A 69 1.76 -7.33 1.34
C GLU A 69 2.18 -7.60 -0.12
N GLU A 70 2.26 -6.54 -0.94
CA GLU A 70 2.63 -6.65 -2.35
C GLU A 70 4.11 -6.95 -2.54
N ALA A 71 4.98 -6.35 -1.70
CA ALA A 71 6.39 -6.69 -1.65
C ALA A 71 6.59 -8.16 -1.27
N CYS A 72 5.86 -8.66 -0.27
CA CYS A 72 5.93 -10.06 0.15
C CYS A 72 5.36 -11.01 -0.92
N ALA A 73 4.31 -10.61 -1.64
CA ALA A 73 3.79 -11.40 -2.75
C ALA A 73 4.81 -11.52 -3.90
N ALA A 74 5.59 -10.46 -4.16
CA ALA A 74 6.63 -10.45 -5.17
C ALA A 74 7.94 -11.16 -4.74
N ALA A 75 8.28 -11.09 -3.45
CA ALA A 75 9.49 -11.68 -2.85
C ALA A 75 9.16 -12.32 -1.48
N PRO A 76 8.60 -13.55 -1.45
CA PRO A 76 8.14 -14.19 -0.22
C PRO A 76 9.22 -14.39 0.86
N GLU A 77 10.49 -14.35 0.50
CA GLU A 77 11.64 -14.49 1.39
C GLU A 77 11.87 -13.30 2.35
N ILE A 78 11.14 -12.19 2.17
CA ILE A 78 11.27 -10.99 3.03
C ILE A 78 10.38 -11.03 4.29
N LEU A 79 9.59 -12.11 4.48
CA LEU A 79 8.75 -12.39 5.64
C LEU A 79 9.52 -13.04 6.80
#